data_AF-A0AAW7AKY7-F1
#
_entry.id   AF-A0AAW7AKY7-F1
#
_cell.length_a   1.000
_cell.length_b   1.000
_cell.length_c   1.000
_cell.angle_alpha   90.00
_cell.angle_beta   90.00
_cell.angle_gamma   90.00
#
_symmetry.space_group_name_H-M   'P 1'
#
loop_
_entity.id
_entity.type
_entity.pdbx_description
1 polymer ?
#
loop_
_entity_poly.entity_id
_entity_poly.type
_entity_poly.pdbx_seq_one_letter_code
_entity_poly.pdbx_strand_id
1 'polypeptide(L)' 'MNTTVILHISSTYGKECRNDNTNIILTFDDLEAQQQVYEALSQSGDPHMPLEKTFFNAMHGQVKDQFGVNWLMNCFLN' A
#
# COMPACT_ATOMS: atom_id res chain seq x y z
N MET A 1 5.17 -21.46 -8.29
CA MET A 1 4.94 -20.77 -9.58
C MET A 1 5.42 -19.35 -9.40
N ASN A 2 6.28 -18.82 -10.27
CA ASN A 2 6.74 -17.44 -10.14
C ASN A 2 5.65 -16.51 -10.70
N THR A 3 4.92 -15.86 -9.78
CA THR A 3 3.99 -14.82 -10.14
C THR A 3 4.78 -13.52 -10.29
N THR A 4 4.96 -13.07 -11.53
CA THR A 4 5.54 -11.75 -11.79
C THR A 4 4.41 -10.74 -11.88
N VAL A 5 4.37 -9.80 -10.94
CA VAL A 5 3.51 -8.61 -11.00
C VAL A 5 4.36 -7.44 -11.48
N ILE A 6 4.04 -6.90 -12.66
CA ILE A 6 4.70 -5.70 -13.19
C ILE A 6 3.75 -4.52 -12.98
N LEU A 7 4.11 -3.63 -12.07
CA LEU A 7 3.42 -2.36 -11.86
C LEU A 7 4.23 -1.25 -12.54
N HIS A 8 3.75 -0.73 -13.67
CA HIS A 8 4.40 0.36 -14.39
C HIS A 8 3.72 1.69 -14.05
N ILE A 9 4.42 2.54 -13.30
CA ILE A 9 3.97 3.89 -12.95
C ILE A 9 4.91 4.88 -13.63
N SER A 10 4.40 5.66 -14.58
CA SER A 10 5.19 6.63 -15.33
C SER A 10 5.01 8.05 -14.81
N SER A 11 6.12 8.77 -14.69
CA SER A 11 6.18 10.21 -14.46
C SER A 11 5.58 11.01 -15.63
N THR A 12 5.24 12.26 -15.37
CA THR A 12 4.75 13.24 -16.36
C THR A 12 5.84 13.84 -17.26
N TYR A 13 7.07 13.30 -17.22
CA TYR A 13 8.19 13.75 -18.06
C TYR A 13 8.50 15.26 -17.91
N GLY A 14 8.62 15.71 -16.66
CA GLY A 14 9.03 17.10 -16.34
C GLY A 14 7.89 18.12 -16.31
N LYS A 15 6.65 17.71 -16.57
CA LYS A 15 5.46 18.54 -16.24
C LYS A 15 5.16 18.42 -14.76
N GLU A 16 4.66 19.48 -14.12
CA GLU A 16 4.19 19.38 -12.74
C GLU A 16 3.15 18.26 -12.60
N CYS A 17 3.49 17.26 -11.79
CA CYS A 17 2.57 16.22 -11.38
C CYS A 17 2.45 16.31 -9.87
N ARG A 18 1.23 16.49 -9.40
CA ARG A 18 0.90 16.31 -8.01
C ARG A 18 0.25 14.94 -7.89
N ASN A 19 0.83 14.06 -7.07
CA ASN A 19 0.17 12.81 -6.69
C ASN A 19 -0.93 13.10 -5.66
N ASP A 20 -1.84 13.99 -6.04
CA ASP A 20 -2.97 14.37 -5.22
C ASP A 20 -4.10 13.42 -5.60
N ASN A 21 -4.55 12.60 -4.65
CA ASN A 21 -5.70 11.70 -4.76
C ASN A 21 -5.51 10.39 -5.56
N THR A 22 -4.28 9.92 -5.81
CA THR A 22 -4.08 8.55 -6.31
C THR A 22 -3.62 7.61 -5.20
N ASN A 23 -4.34 6.51 -5.05
CA ASN A 23 -4.11 5.48 -4.05
C ASN A 23 -3.87 4.15 -4.75
N ILE A 24 -2.86 3.39 -4.31
CA ILE A 24 -2.62 2.03 -4.79
C ILE A 24 -3.06 1.06 -3.70
N ILE A 25 -3.95 0.14 -4.04
CA ILE A 25 -4.45 -0.88 -3.11
C ILE A 25 -3.69 -2.18 -3.36
N LEU A 26 -3.06 -2.69 -2.30
CA LEU A 26 -2.48 -4.02 -2.25
C LEU A 26 -3.45 -4.96 -1.53
N THR A 27 -3.74 -6.11 -2.14
CA THR A 27 -4.54 -7.16 -1.52
C THR A 27 -3.64 -8.35 -1.22
N PHE A 28 -3.76 -8.86 0.01
CA PHE A 28 -2.96 -9.95 0.54
C PHE A 28 -3.86 -11.12 0.88
N ASP A 29 -3.33 -12.32 0.71
CA ASP A 29 -3.95 -13.58 1.15
C ASP A 29 -3.45 -14.01 2.54
N ASP A 30 -2.43 -13.33 3.06
CA ASP A 30 -1.73 -13.66 4.31
C ASP A 30 -1.43 -12.41 5.15
N LEU A 31 -1.70 -12.49 6.45
CA LEU A 31 -1.53 -11.39 7.40
C LEU A 31 -0.07 -11.09 7.69
N GLU A 32 0.80 -12.12 7.70
CA GLU A 32 2.23 -11.93 7.95
C GLU A 32 2.88 -11.15 6.80
N ALA A 33 2.58 -11.54 5.55
CA ALA A 33 3.01 -10.82 4.36
C ALA A 33 2.51 -9.36 4.35
N GLN A 34 1.26 -9.12 4.73
CA GLN A 34 0.72 -7.76 4.86
C GLN A 34 1.50 -6.95 5.90
N GLN A 35 1.74 -7.52 7.09
CA GLN A 35 2.48 -6.86 8.16
C GLN A 35 3.92 -6.51 7.74
N GLN A 36 4.62 -7.44 7.11
CA GLN A 36 5.99 -7.23 6.63
C GLN A 36 6.07 -6.07 5.62
N VAL A 37 5.14 -6.00 4.66
CA VAL A 37 5.10 -4.92 3.67
C VAL A 37 4.72 -3.58 4.33
N TYR A 38 3.76 -3.59 5.25
CA TYR A 38 3.36 -2.41 6.01
C TYR A 38 4.54 -1.83 6.80
N GLU A 39 5.27 -2.66 7.55
CA GLU A 39 6.44 -2.23 8.32
C GLU A 39 7.54 -1.70 7.41
N ALA A 40 7.84 -2.39 6.31
CA ALA A 40 8.87 -1.96 5.36
C ALA A 40 8.57 -0.58 4.76
N LEU A 41 7.32 -0.32 4.35
CA LEU A 41 6.92 0.99 3.85
C LEU A 41 6.90 2.06 4.95
N SER A 42 6.63 1.67 6.20
CA SER A 42 6.56 2.58 7.35
C SER A 42 7.94 3.06 7.82
N GLN A 43 9.03 2.34 7.54
CA GLN A 43 10.39 2.69 8.01
C GLN A 43 10.87 4.08 7.55
N SER A 44 10.45 4.52 6.36
CA SER A 44 10.77 5.85 5.84
C SER A 44 9.53 6.58 5.30
N GLY A 45 8.36 6.01 5.55
CA GLY A 45 7.07 6.57 5.18
C GLY A 45 6.34 7.22 6.35
N ASP A 46 5.09 7.59 6.09
CA ASP A 46 4.13 8.12 7.03
C ASP A 46 2.97 7.10 7.18
N PRO A 47 2.96 6.30 8.27
CA PRO A 47 1.89 5.37 8.57
C PRO A 47 0.64 6.13 9.02
N HIS A 48 -0.21 6.51 8.06
CA HIS A 48 -1.42 7.28 8.33
C HIS A 48 -2.49 6.45 9.06
N MET A 49 -2.57 5.15 8.77
CA MET A 49 -3.49 4.22 9.41
C MET A 49 -2.76 2.91 9.75
N PRO A 50 -2.53 2.60 11.04
CA PRO A 50 -2.08 1.29 11.48
C PRO A 50 -2.93 0.14 10.94
N LEU A 51 -2.32 -1.04 10.85
CA LEU A 51 -3.06 -2.26 10.51
C LEU A 51 -4.09 -2.57 11.60
N GLU A 52 -5.36 -2.46 11.24
CA GLU A 52 -6.50 -2.69 12.14
C GLU A 52 -7.62 -3.47 11.44
N LYS A 53 -8.39 -4.24 12.21
CA LYS A 53 -9.55 -4.96 11.69
C LYS A 53 -10.69 -3.99 11.39
N THR A 54 -11.23 -4.05 10.17
CA THR A 54 -12.32 -3.18 9.72
C THR A 54 -13.68 -3.87 9.71
N PHE A 55 -14.74 -3.07 9.55
CA PHE A 55 -16.12 -3.54 9.50
C PHE A 55 -16.45 -4.44 8.30
N PHE A 56 -15.67 -4.37 7.22
CA PHE A 56 -15.81 -5.22 6.03
C PHE A 56 -14.95 -6.50 6.12
N ASN A 57 -14.58 -6.88 7.35
CA ASN A 57 -13.85 -8.11 7.68
C ASN A 57 -12.51 -8.25 6.94
N ALA A 58 -11.72 -7.18 6.92
CA ALA A 58 -10.32 -7.22 6.50
C ALA A 58 -9.41 -6.64 7.59
N MET A 59 -8.16 -7.09 7.63
CA MET A 59 -7.08 -6.30 8.22
C MET A 59 -6.72 -5.21 7.21
N HIS A 60 -6.85 -3.94 7.59
CA HIS A 60 -6.62 -2.80 6.72
C HIS A 60 -5.61 -1.84 7.30
N GLY A 61 -4.80 -1.21 6.45
CA GLY A 61 -3.87 -0.17 6.85
C GLY A 61 -3.48 0.71 5.68
N GLN A 62 -2.84 1.83 5.98
CA GLN A 62 -2.43 2.83 5.01
C GLN A 62 -1.08 3.44 5.37
N VAL A 63 -0.18 3.47 4.40
CA VAL A 63 1.14 4.10 4.51
C VAL A 63 1.39 4.95 3.29
N LYS A 64 1.78 6.21 3.49
CA LYS A 64 2.38 7.02 2.43
C LYS A 64 3.89 6.80 2.45
N ASP A 65 4.47 6.27 1.38
CA ASP A 65 5.91 5.99 1.39
C ASP A 65 6.78 7.26 1.26
N GLN A 66 8.11 7.08 1.36
CA GLN A 66 9.09 8.17 1.24
C GLN A 66 9.07 8.90 -0.12
N PHE A 67 8.48 8.30 -1.16
CA PHE A 67 8.36 8.88 -2.50
C PHE A 67 7.01 9.57 -2.70
N GLY A 68 6.14 9.55 -1.69
CA GLY A 68 4.83 10.17 -1.69
C GLY A 68 3.73 9.34 -2.35
N VAL A 69 3.95 8.04 -2.57
CA VAL A 69 2.90 7.12 -3.04
C VAL A 69 2.05 6.69 -1.85
N ASN A 70 0.72 6.78 -1.99
CA ASN A 70 -0.20 6.36 -0.94
C ASN A 70 -0.63 4.90 -1.15
N TRP A 71 -0.22 4.03 -0.24
CA TRP A 71 -0.48 2.59 -0.26
C TRP A 71 -1.58 2.25 0.75
N LEU A 72 -2.65 1.63 0.26
CA LEU A 72 -3.70 1.03 1.08
C LEU A 72 -3.53 -0.48 1.01
N MET A 73 -3.79 -1.17 2.10
CA MET A 73 -3.58 -2.62 2.20
C MET A 73 -4.83 -3.30 2.72
N ASN A 74 -5.20 -4.43 2.14
CA ASN A 74 -6.30 -5.28 2.63
C ASN A 74 -5.84 -6.73 2.69
N CYS A 75 -6.09 -7.39 3.82
CA CYS A 75 -6.12 -8.85 3.91
C CYS A 75 -7.50 -9.27 4.40
N PHE A 76 -8.32 -9.86 3.54
CA PHE A 76 -9.67 -10.28 3.91
C PHE A 76 -9.60 -11.47 4.86
N LEU A 77 -10.33 -11.37 5.97
CA LEU A 77 -10.40 -12.41 6.99
C LEU A 77 -11.53 -13.36 6.60
N ASN A 78 -11.28 -14.66 6.65
CA ASN A 78 -12.28 -15.70 6.42
C ASN A 78 -12.83 -16.24 7.74
#